data_AF-A0A536AUA6-F1
#
_entry.id   AF-A0A536AUA6-F1
#
_cell.length_a   1.000
_cell.length_b   1.000
_cell.length_c   1.000
_cell.angle_alpha   90.00
_cell.angle_beta   90.00
_cell.angle_gamma   90.00
#
_symmetry.space_group_name_H-M   'P 1'
#
loop_
_entity.id
_entity.type
_entity.pdbx_description
1 polymer ?
#
loop_
_entity_poly.entity_id
_entity_poly.type
_entity_poly.pdbx_seq_one_letter_code
_entity_poly.pdbx_strand_id
1 'polypeptide(L)'
;MSRLRRFGLLGALALVGCGVFSSPTAPPSPAPCGTPTALTMIPGFGLAAKAGPLAMRDWPDGPDATIRKWRPGTLEKVLLIQVEPAPSFTVRGSRCGDSRTLRFWYRTTGPAPVGSNPTPIPDAVFAAMGDDVVVFDGGPASPPDRMTSLPGYMLFTSEGDWRIDVRSGETLLGSAILRVQRGG
;
A
#
# COMPACT_ATOMS: atom_id res chain seq x y z
N MET A 1 41.88 -45.17 -54.12
CA MET A 1 41.38 -45.81 -52.88
C MET A 1 42.26 -45.38 -51.73
N SER A 2 41.70 -44.61 -50.80
CA SER A 2 42.39 -44.02 -49.64
C SER A 2 42.38 -44.97 -48.43
N ARG A 3 43.51 -45.06 -47.69
CA ARG A 3 43.58 -45.23 -46.22
C ARG A 3 44.94 -44.66 -45.75
N LEU A 4 45.03 -43.59 -44.96
CA LEU A 4 44.79 -43.43 -43.51
C LEU A 4 46.09 -43.54 -42.70
N ARG A 5 46.50 -42.43 -42.03
CA ARG A 5 46.97 -42.33 -40.62
C ARG A 5 47.63 -40.95 -40.41
N ARG A 6 46.92 -40.02 -39.78
CA ARG A 6 47.00 -39.66 -38.34
C ARG A 6 48.33 -38.98 -37.97
N PHE A 7 48.38 -37.67 -38.16
CA PHE A 7 49.22 -36.76 -37.40
C PHE A 7 48.52 -36.42 -36.08
N GLY A 8 49.21 -36.57 -34.97
CA GLY A 8 48.92 -35.80 -33.77
C GLY A 8 49.52 -34.40 -33.90
N LEU A 9 48.93 -33.42 -33.23
CA LEU A 9 49.62 -32.66 -32.17
C LEU A 9 48.62 -31.73 -31.48
N LEU A 10 48.89 -31.55 -30.18
CA LEU A 10 48.24 -30.61 -29.28
C LEU A 10 48.36 -29.17 -29.77
N GLY A 11 47.30 -28.40 -29.58
CA GLY A 11 47.30 -26.94 -29.74
C GLY A 11 46.22 -26.33 -28.85
N ALA A 12 46.61 -25.92 -27.65
CA ALA A 12 45.76 -25.19 -26.72
C ALA A 12 45.49 -23.78 -27.27
N LEU A 13 44.21 -23.40 -27.41
CA LEU A 13 43.81 -22.01 -27.60
C LEU A 13 43.11 -21.52 -26.33
N ALA A 14 43.75 -20.55 -25.68
CA ALA A 14 43.24 -19.82 -24.54
C ALA A 14 42.02 -18.98 -24.97
N LEU A 15 40.85 -19.31 -24.43
CA LEU A 15 39.67 -18.44 -24.45
C LEU A 15 39.85 -17.36 -23.38
N VAL A 16 40.27 -16.18 -23.80
CA VAL A 16 40.12 -14.95 -23.01
C VAL A 16 38.63 -14.58 -23.03
N GLY A 17 37.87 -15.16 -22.11
CA GLY A 17 36.51 -14.74 -21.83
C GLY A 17 36.54 -13.45 -21.04
N CYS A 18 36.28 -12.32 -21.69
CA CYS A 18 35.89 -11.09 -21.00
C CYS A 18 34.55 -11.32 -20.31
N GLY A 19 34.60 -11.88 -19.10
CA GLY A 19 33.47 -11.89 -18.18
C GLY A 19 33.17 -10.46 -17.77
N VAL A 20 32.19 -9.85 -18.43
CA VAL A 20 31.47 -8.70 -17.86
C VAL A 20 30.76 -9.21 -16.60
N PHE A 21 31.44 -9.06 -15.46
CA PHE A 21 30.81 -9.15 -14.16
C PHE A 21 29.83 -7.98 -14.06
N SER A 22 28.59 -8.21 -14.47
CA SER A 22 27.47 -7.36 -14.10
C SER A 22 27.35 -7.43 -12.58
N SER A 23 27.92 -6.46 -11.88
CA SER A 23 27.66 -6.24 -10.46
C SER A 23 26.15 -6.28 -10.25
N PRO A 24 25.62 -7.02 -9.26
CA PRO A 24 24.22 -6.92 -8.93
C PRO A 24 23.95 -5.47 -8.53
N THR A 25 23.28 -4.73 -9.42
CA THR A 25 22.76 -3.40 -9.12
C THR A 25 21.88 -3.57 -7.89
N ALA A 26 22.32 -3.01 -6.76
CA ALA A 26 21.53 -2.98 -5.55
C ALA A 26 20.13 -2.46 -5.93
N PRO A 27 19.04 -3.12 -5.51
CA PRO A 27 17.71 -2.67 -5.84
C PRO A 27 17.59 -1.19 -5.47
N PRO A 28 17.00 -0.35 -6.33
CA PRO A 28 16.92 1.07 -6.09
C PRO A 28 16.34 1.30 -4.70
N SER A 29 17.07 2.06 -3.88
CA SER A 29 16.59 2.41 -2.55
C SER A 29 15.21 3.04 -2.71
N PRO A 30 14.16 2.52 -2.03
CA PRO A 30 12.81 2.99 -2.25
C PRO A 30 12.74 4.50 -2.02
N ALA A 31 12.31 5.23 -3.04
CA ALA A 31 12.15 6.67 -2.94
C ALA A 31 11.11 7.00 -1.84
N PRO A 32 11.36 7.98 -0.96
CA PRO A 32 10.34 8.42 -0.01
C PRO A 32 9.13 8.93 -0.80
N CYS A 33 7.92 8.53 -0.39
CA CYS A 33 6.68 8.88 -1.10
C CYS A 33 6.30 10.37 -1.02
N GLY A 34 7.11 11.20 -0.34
CA GLY A 34 6.83 12.61 -0.12
C GLY A 34 6.25 12.89 1.26
N THR A 35 5.59 14.05 1.41
CA THR A 35 4.97 14.50 2.66
C THR A 35 3.60 13.84 2.88
N PRO A 36 3.17 13.66 4.14
CA PRO A 36 1.82 13.19 4.44
C PRO A 36 0.76 14.09 3.79
N THR A 37 -0.33 13.50 3.33
CA THR A 37 -1.43 14.24 2.67
C THR A 37 -2.09 15.18 3.67
N ALA A 38 -2.20 16.46 3.33
CA ALA A 38 -2.92 17.43 4.13
C ALA A 38 -4.42 17.10 4.18
N LEU A 39 -5.04 17.32 5.34
CA LEU A 39 -6.48 17.17 5.49
C LEU A 39 -7.19 18.37 4.89
N THR A 40 -8.23 18.08 4.12
CA THR A 40 -9.07 19.09 3.45
C THR A 40 -10.49 18.99 3.98
N MET A 41 -11.18 20.12 4.07
CA MET A 41 -12.58 20.15 4.48
C MET A 41 -13.46 19.63 3.34
N ILE A 42 -14.14 18.51 3.58
CA ILE A 42 -15.14 17.96 2.66
C ILE A 42 -16.53 18.25 3.21
N PRO A 43 -17.40 18.97 2.47
CA PRO A 43 -18.74 19.32 2.92
C PRO A 43 -19.53 18.11 3.42
N GLY A 44 -20.03 18.19 4.65
CA GLY A 44 -20.81 17.14 5.30
C GLY A 44 -20.03 15.88 5.73
N PHE A 45 -18.72 15.81 5.46
CA PHE A 45 -17.86 14.73 5.96
C PHE A 45 -16.89 15.17 7.05
N GLY A 46 -16.38 16.41 6.95
CA GLY A 46 -15.35 16.97 7.82
C GLY A 46 -13.95 16.96 7.18
N LEU A 47 -12.92 17.09 8.01
CA LEU A 47 -11.52 17.01 7.58
C LEU A 47 -11.16 15.60 7.12
N ALA A 48 -10.66 15.48 5.89
CA ALA A 48 -10.30 14.20 5.29
C ALA A 48 -9.08 14.29 4.37
N ALA A 49 -8.34 13.19 4.27
CA ALA A 49 -7.29 13.01 3.29
C ALA A 49 -7.93 12.53 1.98
N LYS A 50 -7.62 13.19 0.86
CA LYS A 50 -8.25 12.93 -0.43
C LYS A 50 -7.29 12.21 -1.38
N ALA A 51 -7.79 11.22 -2.11
CA ALA A 51 -7.08 10.51 -3.18
C ALA A 51 -8.03 10.31 -4.37
N GLY A 52 -8.03 11.24 -5.33
CA GLY A 52 -8.98 11.23 -6.44
C GLY A 52 -10.43 11.29 -5.92
N PRO A 53 -11.32 10.35 -6.31
CA PRO A 53 -12.72 10.34 -5.86
C PRO A 53 -12.91 9.83 -4.43
N LEU A 54 -11.85 9.34 -3.78
CA LEU A 54 -11.89 8.78 -2.44
C LEU A 54 -11.51 9.83 -1.39
N ALA A 55 -12.24 9.84 -0.28
CA ALA A 55 -11.86 10.53 0.95
C ALA A 55 -11.68 9.54 2.11
N MET A 56 -10.69 9.84 2.96
CA MET A 56 -10.33 9.05 4.13
C MET A 56 -10.46 9.91 5.40
N ARG A 57 -11.15 9.43 6.44
CA ARG A 57 -11.40 10.17 7.71
C ARG A 57 -11.07 9.34 8.95
N ASP A 58 -11.36 9.93 10.10
CA ASP A 58 -11.06 9.47 11.45
C ASP A 58 -9.55 9.47 11.74
N TRP A 59 -8.85 10.46 11.15
CA TRP A 59 -7.46 10.75 11.50
C TRP A 59 -7.37 11.27 12.93
N PRO A 60 -6.35 10.84 13.71
CA PRO A 60 -6.02 11.50 14.97
C PRO A 60 -5.75 12.99 14.77
N ASP A 61 -5.96 13.80 15.81
CA ASP A 61 -5.84 15.27 15.75
C ASP A 61 -4.58 15.73 14.98
N GLY A 62 -4.78 16.67 14.04
CA GLY A 62 -3.70 17.24 13.25
C GLY A 62 -4.14 17.82 11.90
N PRO A 63 -3.22 18.46 11.15
CA PRO A 63 -3.50 19.04 9.84
C PRO A 63 -3.32 18.05 8.68
N ASP A 64 -2.84 16.82 8.93
CA ASP A 64 -2.43 15.86 7.91
C ASP A 64 -2.84 14.42 8.26
N ALA A 65 -2.69 13.52 7.29
CA ALA A 65 -3.01 12.11 7.38
C ALA A 65 -1.95 11.32 8.17
N THR A 66 -1.73 11.71 9.43
CA THR A 66 -0.75 11.08 10.33
C THR A 66 -1.43 10.33 11.46
N ILE A 67 -1.16 9.03 11.56
CA ILE A 67 -1.50 8.20 12.71
C ILE A 67 -0.36 8.33 13.72
N ARG A 68 -0.67 8.98 14.84
CA ARG A 68 0.26 9.20 15.95
C ARG A 68 0.05 8.14 17.01
N LYS A 69 1.11 7.81 17.76
CA LYS A 69 1.07 6.85 18.88
C LYS A 69 0.65 5.44 18.45
N TRP A 70 0.91 5.07 17.19
CA TRP A 70 0.64 3.75 16.66
C TRP A 70 1.40 2.66 17.44
N ARG A 71 0.82 1.47 17.56
CA ARG A 71 1.43 0.31 18.21
C ARG A 71 1.33 -0.93 17.31
N PRO A 72 2.34 -1.80 17.28
CA PRO A 72 2.24 -3.07 16.56
C PRO A 72 1.00 -3.87 16.98
N GLY A 73 0.31 -4.47 16.00
CA GLY A 73 -0.88 -5.28 16.22
C GLY A 73 -2.16 -4.51 16.54
N THR A 74 -2.17 -3.17 16.45
CA THR A 74 -3.39 -2.35 16.62
C THR A 74 -4.10 -2.08 15.30
N LEU A 75 -5.43 -2.10 15.36
CA LEU A 75 -6.32 -1.77 14.25
C LEU A 75 -6.51 -0.27 14.18
N GLU A 76 -6.21 0.35 13.04
CA GLU A 76 -6.44 1.77 12.83
C GLU A 76 -7.72 1.96 12.03
N LYS A 77 -8.73 2.55 12.69
CA LYS A 77 -10.01 2.82 12.04
C LYS A 77 -9.85 4.04 11.14
N VAL A 78 -9.98 3.83 9.84
CA VAL A 78 -10.02 4.89 8.84
C VAL A 78 -11.26 4.68 8.00
N LEU A 79 -12.13 5.68 7.87
CA LEU A 79 -13.33 5.54 7.05
C LEU A 79 -13.01 5.82 5.59
N LEU A 80 -13.49 4.97 4.68
CA LEU A 80 -13.36 5.16 3.22
C LEU A 80 -14.71 5.55 2.63
N ILE A 81 -14.73 6.66 1.87
CA ILE A 81 -15.95 7.18 1.25
C ILE A 81 -15.66 7.72 -0.15
N GLN A 82 -16.54 7.40 -1.10
CA GLN A 82 -16.55 8.02 -2.42
C GLN A 82 -17.25 9.39 -2.34
N VAL A 83 -16.48 10.45 -2.57
CA VAL A 83 -16.92 11.86 -2.45
C VAL A 83 -17.07 12.57 -3.80
N GLU A 84 -16.64 11.94 -4.90
CA GLU A 84 -16.83 12.44 -6.26
C GLU A 84 -17.42 11.35 -7.16
N PRO A 85 -18.17 11.72 -8.22
CA PRO A 85 -18.58 10.77 -9.23
C PRO A 85 -17.37 10.12 -9.90
N ALA A 86 -17.40 8.79 -10.05
CA ALA A 86 -16.32 8.03 -10.67
C ALA A 86 -16.85 6.73 -11.30
N PRO A 87 -16.17 6.16 -12.31
CA PRO A 87 -16.37 4.75 -12.68
C PRO A 87 -15.97 3.84 -11.51
N SER A 88 -16.18 2.53 -11.65
CA SER A 88 -15.64 1.59 -10.68
C SER A 88 -14.13 1.77 -10.50
N PHE A 89 -13.69 1.69 -9.25
CA PHE A 89 -12.29 1.89 -8.89
C PHE A 89 -11.87 0.97 -7.74
N THR A 90 -10.56 0.82 -7.62
CA THR A 90 -9.91 0.00 -6.61
C THR A 90 -8.98 0.87 -5.77
N VAL A 91 -8.85 0.50 -4.51
CA VAL A 91 -7.93 1.12 -3.56
C VAL A 91 -6.89 0.07 -3.18
N ARG A 92 -5.62 0.41 -3.38
CA ARG A 92 -4.46 -0.39 -2.94
C ARG A 92 -3.58 0.48 -2.08
N GLY A 93 -2.85 -0.14 -1.15
CA GLY A 93 -1.86 0.55 -0.36
C GLY A 93 -0.54 -0.21 -0.29
N SER A 94 0.56 0.53 -0.19
CA SER A 94 1.89 -0.05 0.00
C SER A 94 2.78 0.86 0.84
N ARG A 95 3.66 0.26 1.64
CA ARG A 95 4.66 1.00 2.39
C ARG A 95 5.75 1.47 1.45
N CYS A 96 6.10 2.74 1.56
CA CYS A 96 7.04 3.38 0.66
C CYS A 96 8.44 2.79 0.73
N GLY A 97 8.89 2.44 1.95
CA GLY A 97 10.27 2.01 2.22
C GLY A 97 10.58 0.53 1.92
N ASP A 98 9.59 -0.32 1.70
CA ASP A 98 9.82 -1.76 1.44
C ASP A 98 8.74 -2.42 0.56
N SER A 99 7.85 -1.61 -0.02
CA SER A 99 6.71 -2.05 -0.84
C SER A 99 5.78 -3.04 -0.16
N ARG A 100 5.82 -3.13 1.18
CA ARG A 100 4.93 -4.02 1.92
C ARG A 100 3.47 -3.65 1.68
N THR A 101 2.66 -4.63 1.32
CA THR A 101 1.22 -4.44 1.04
C THR A 101 0.50 -3.96 2.29
N LEU A 102 -0.29 -2.88 2.15
CA LEU A 102 -1.29 -2.51 3.14
C LEU A 102 -2.52 -3.39 2.94
N ARG A 103 -3.06 -3.93 4.03
CA ARG A 103 -4.29 -4.68 4.00
C ARG A 103 -5.44 -3.90 4.62
N PHE A 104 -6.65 -4.26 4.18
CA PHE A 104 -7.88 -3.56 4.47
C PHE A 104 -8.90 -4.54 5.05
N TRP A 105 -9.63 -4.10 6.08
CA TRP A 105 -10.75 -4.86 6.64
C TRP A 105 -12.01 -3.99 6.61
N TYR A 106 -12.70 -3.94 5.46
CA TYR A 106 -13.95 -3.19 5.28
C TYR A 106 -15.09 -4.19 5.07
N ARG A 107 -15.57 -4.75 6.18
CA ARG A 107 -16.57 -5.81 6.22
C ARG A 107 -17.64 -5.46 7.24
N THR A 108 -18.83 -6.04 7.09
CA THR A 108 -19.96 -5.80 8.01
C THR A 108 -19.72 -6.39 9.40
N THR A 109 -18.80 -7.34 9.53
CA THR A 109 -18.31 -7.86 10.81
C THR A 109 -16.93 -7.30 11.13
N GLY A 110 -16.76 -6.79 12.35
CA GLY A 110 -15.45 -6.34 12.82
C GLY A 110 -14.47 -7.51 13.00
N PRO A 111 -13.15 -7.29 12.85
CA PRO A 111 -12.16 -8.30 13.17
C PRO A 111 -12.18 -8.57 14.69
N ALA A 112 -12.17 -9.82 15.12
CA ALA A 112 -12.06 -10.18 16.53
C ALA A 112 -10.60 -9.92 16.97
N PRO A 113 -10.27 -8.88 17.77
CA PRO A 113 -11.08 -8.22 18.80
C PRO A 113 -11.15 -6.69 18.65
N VAL A 114 -12.30 -6.15 18.26
CA VAL A 114 -12.57 -4.70 18.29
C VAL A 114 -13.24 -4.31 19.62
N GLY A 115 -12.63 -3.39 20.36
CA GLY A 115 -13.09 -2.94 21.68
C GLY A 115 -12.23 -1.81 22.25
N SER A 116 -12.53 -1.32 23.45
CA SER A 116 -11.86 -0.16 24.08
C SER A 116 -10.42 -0.42 24.56
N ASN A 117 -10.02 -1.70 24.65
CA ASN A 117 -8.64 -2.09 24.93
C ASN A 117 -8.31 -3.41 24.21
N PRO A 118 -8.15 -3.38 22.88
CA PRO A 118 -7.98 -4.60 22.11
C PRO A 118 -6.62 -5.22 22.41
N THR A 119 -6.59 -6.52 22.69
CA THR A 119 -5.34 -7.28 22.73
C THR A 119 -4.63 -7.14 21.38
N PRO A 120 -3.34 -6.77 21.34
CA PRO A 120 -2.60 -6.69 20.09
C PRO A 120 -2.69 -8.02 19.33
N ILE A 121 -3.04 -7.93 18.05
CA ILE A 121 -3.11 -9.10 17.18
C ILE A 121 -1.68 -9.54 16.86
N PRO A 122 -1.34 -10.85 16.96
CA PRO A 122 -0.01 -11.33 16.62
C PRO A 122 0.40 -10.95 15.19
N ASP A 123 1.65 -10.50 15.00
CA ASP A 123 2.13 -9.94 13.73
C ASP A 123 1.87 -10.85 12.51
N ALA A 124 2.08 -12.17 12.66
CA ALA A 124 1.84 -13.12 11.58
C ALA A 124 0.35 -13.20 11.17
N VAL A 125 -0.56 -13.10 12.14
CA VAL A 125 -2.01 -13.06 11.90
C VAL A 125 -2.37 -11.71 11.27
N PHE A 126 -1.85 -10.61 11.83
CA PHE A 126 -2.13 -9.26 11.37
C PHE A 126 -1.67 -9.03 9.91
N ALA A 127 -0.50 -9.55 9.55
CA ALA A 127 0.05 -9.45 8.19
C ALA A 127 -0.69 -10.30 7.14
N ALA A 128 -1.45 -11.32 7.57
CA ALA A 128 -2.25 -12.18 6.71
C ALA A 128 -3.75 -11.83 6.69
N MET A 129 -4.19 -10.96 7.60
CA MET A 129 -5.58 -10.59 7.79
C MET A 129 -6.02 -9.52 6.79
N GLY A 130 -7.27 -9.61 6.31
CA GLY A 130 -7.85 -8.61 5.42
C GLY A 130 -7.43 -8.74 3.96
N ASP A 131 -7.97 -7.85 3.15
CA ASP A 131 -7.87 -7.81 1.70
C ASP A 131 -6.74 -6.87 1.26
N ASP A 132 -6.04 -7.15 0.17
CA ASP A 132 -5.03 -6.26 -0.42
C ASP A 132 -5.63 -5.17 -1.32
N VAL A 133 -6.92 -5.27 -1.59
CA VAL A 133 -7.70 -4.37 -2.45
C VAL A 133 -9.06 -4.10 -1.82
N VAL A 134 -9.48 -2.84 -1.83
CA VAL A 134 -10.89 -2.47 -1.65
C VAL A 134 -11.47 -2.09 -3.01
N VAL A 135 -12.65 -2.61 -3.34
CA VAL A 135 -13.34 -2.34 -4.61
C VAL A 135 -14.55 -1.44 -4.36
N PHE A 136 -14.69 -0.41 -5.19
CA PHE A 136 -15.86 0.45 -5.26
C PHE A 136 -16.52 0.27 -6.62
N ASP A 137 -17.82 0.00 -6.63
CA ASP A 137 -18.60 -0.18 -7.87
C ASP A 137 -18.71 1.12 -8.69
N GLY A 138 -18.36 2.27 -8.09
CA GLY A 138 -18.46 3.58 -8.70
C GLY A 138 -19.88 4.12 -8.68
N GLY A 139 -20.13 5.15 -9.51
CA GLY A 139 -21.42 5.84 -9.59
C GLY A 139 -21.34 7.27 -9.05
N PRO A 140 -22.48 7.89 -8.69
CA PRO A 140 -22.49 9.25 -8.16
C PRO A 140 -21.76 9.32 -6.81
N ALA A 141 -21.31 10.52 -6.44
CA ALA A 141 -20.85 10.77 -5.08
C ALA A 141 -21.94 10.38 -4.07
N SER A 142 -21.54 9.83 -2.92
CA SER A 142 -22.50 9.55 -1.86
C SER A 142 -23.03 10.87 -1.29
N PRO A 143 -24.37 11.07 -1.21
CA PRO A 143 -24.93 12.26 -0.57
C PRO A 143 -24.43 12.39 0.87
N PRO A 144 -24.15 13.60 1.39
CA PRO A 144 -23.60 13.77 2.73
C PRO A 144 -24.41 13.14 3.87
N ASP A 145 -25.73 13.10 3.73
CA ASP A 145 -26.70 12.49 4.64
C ASP A 145 -26.83 10.97 4.47
N ARG A 146 -26.33 10.43 3.35
CA ARG A 146 -26.37 8.99 2.99
C ARG A 146 -25.00 8.40 2.74
N MET A 147 -23.94 9.05 3.22
CA MET A 147 -22.60 8.52 3.18
C MET A 147 -22.53 7.27 4.06
N THR A 148 -22.88 6.13 3.48
CA THR A 148 -22.61 4.81 4.04
C THR A 148 -21.10 4.66 4.00
N SER A 149 -20.44 5.16 5.05
CA SER A 149 -19.04 4.86 5.28
C SER A 149 -18.90 3.34 5.31
N LEU A 150 -17.99 2.77 4.54
CA LEU A 150 -17.60 1.39 4.81
C LEU A 150 -16.92 1.41 6.19
N PRO A 151 -17.53 0.83 7.24
CA PRO A 151 -16.85 0.73 8.52
C PRO A 151 -15.71 -0.28 8.33
N GLY A 152 -14.49 0.14 8.61
CA GLY A 152 -13.35 -0.74 8.44
C GLY A 152 -12.06 -0.21 8.99
N TYR A 153 -11.03 -1.03 8.82
CA TYR A 153 -9.70 -0.82 9.40
C TYR A 153 -8.65 -0.91 8.32
N MET A 154 -7.65 -0.03 8.41
CA MET A 154 -6.38 -0.18 7.71
C MET A 154 -5.39 -0.92 8.62
N LEU A 155 -4.72 -1.91 8.08
CA LEU A 155 -3.88 -2.84 8.83
C LEU A 155 -2.40 -2.49 8.65
N PHE A 156 -1.95 -1.44 9.33
CA PHE A 156 -0.55 -1.01 9.29
C PHE A 156 0.32 -1.98 10.09
N THR A 157 1.25 -2.65 9.42
CA THR A 157 2.15 -3.65 10.06
C THR A 157 3.47 -3.03 10.55
N SER A 158 3.71 -1.76 10.28
CA SER A 158 4.92 -1.04 10.68
C SER A 158 4.75 0.47 10.56
N GLU A 159 5.59 1.21 11.29
CA GLU A 159 5.73 2.65 11.12
C GLU A 159 6.33 3.04 9.76
N GLY A 160 6.19 4.32 9.42
CA GLY A 160 6.68 4.92 8.19
C GLY A 160 5.56 5.43 7.30
N ASP A 161 5.94 5.77 6.06
CA ASP A 161 5.02 6.32 5.07
C ASP A 161 4.39 5.21 4.22
N TRP A 162 3.09 5.31 4.04
CA TRP A 162 2.26 4.38 3.29
C TRP A 162 1.53 5.15 2.19
N ARG A 163 1.69 4.70 0.95
CA ARG A 163 1.00 5.27 -0.20
C ARG A 163 -0.30 4.51 -0.44
N ILE A 164 -1.38 5.25 -0.59
CA ILE A 164 -2.68 4.77 -1.07
C ILE A 164 -2.83 5.20 -2.53
N ASP A 165 -3.13 4.26 -3.41
CA ASP A 165 -3.44 4.52 -4.81
C ASP A 165 -4.90 4.15 -5.09
N VAL A 166 -5.58 5.06 -5.79
CA VAL A 166 -6.95 4.87 -6.27
C VAL A 166 -6.91 4.75 -7.78
N ARG A 167 -7.34 3.60 -8.31
CA ARG A 167 -7.19 3.27 -9.74
C ARG A 167 -8.48 2.74 -10.35
N SER A 168 -8.79 3.17 -11.57
CA SER A 168 -9.80 2.55 -12.42
C SER A 168 -9.08 1.82 -13.56
N GLY A 169 -9.04 0.49 -13.49
CA GLY A 169 -8.16 -0.32 -14.33
C GLY A 169 -6.69 0.11 -14.18
N GLU A 170 -6.07 0.51 -15.29
CA GLU A 170 -4.68 0.99 -15.32
C GLU A 170 -4.55 2.51 -15.11
N THR A 171 -5.66 3.23 -14.97
CA THR A 171 -5.64 4.69 -14.78
C THR A 171 -5.56 5.04 -13.30
N LEU A 172 -4.54 5.81 -12.92
CA LEU A 172 -4.46 6.41 -11.58
C LEU A 172 -5.44 7.58 -11.49
N LEU A 173 -6.45 7.47 -10.62
CA LEU A 173 -7.39 8.55 -10.34
C LEU A 173 -6.87 9.51 -9.27
N GLY A 174 -6.04 9.00 -8.36
CA GLY A 174 -5.35 9.82 -7.37
C GLY A 174 -4.60 8.97 -6.35
N SER A 175 -3.81 9.64 -5.52
CA SER A 175 -3.01 9.00 -4.47
C SER A 175 -2.95 9.86 -3.22
N ALA A 176 -2.74 9.23 -2.07
CA ALA A 176 -2.49 9.90 -0.80
C ALA A 176 -1.36 9.22 -0.04
N ILE A 177 -0.63 10.00 0.76
CA ILE A 177 0.45 9.54 1.62
C ILE A 177 -0.03 9.61 3.06
N LEU A 178 0.00 8.47 3.72
CA LEU A 178 -0.36 8.30 5.13
C LEU A 178 0.92 8.08 5.91
N ARG A 179 1.04 8.72 7.08
CA ARG A 179 2.21 8.53 7.95
C ARG A 179 1.82 7.81 9.22
N VAL A 180 2.55 6.76 9.56
CA VAL A 180 2.38 6.01 10.80
C VAL A 180 3.58 6.25 11.69
N GLN A 181 3.35 6.80 12.88
CA GLN A 181 4.39 7.11 13.87
C GLN A 181 4.16 6.29 15.13
N ARG A 182 5.17 5.52 15.53
CA ARG A 182 5.11 4.72 16.74
C ARG A 182 4.95 5.60 17.98
N GLY A 183 4.13 5.15 18.93
CA GLY A 183 4.07 5.75 20.27
C GLY A 183 5.31 5.39 21.07
N GLY A 184 5.94 6.41 21.68
CA GLY A 184 6.96 6.23 22.71
C GLY A 184 6.39 5.66 24.00
#